data_AF-A0A4Q6F416-F1
#
_entry.id   AF-A0A4Q6F416-F1
#
_cell.length_a   1.000
_cell.length_b   1.000
_cell.length_c   1.000
_cell.angle_alpha   90.00
_cell.angle_beta   90.00
_cell.angle_gamma   90.00
#
_symmetry.space_group_name_H-M   'P 1'
#
loop_
_entity.id
_entity.type
_entity.pdbx_description
1 polymer ?
#
loop_
_entity_poly.entity_id
_entity_poly.type
_entity_poly.pdbx_seq_one_letter_code
_entity_poly.pdbx_strand_id
1 'polypeptide(L)'
;MLDDASDKWGAKVNRVEIKNITPPREIQLAMEKQMQAERERRAQILSAEGDKTSRITRSEGEKEEQINLANAAKQSSILKAEGEAEAIRMVAIAKGRAIQEIKTVLNDSELAAKFLITQSYIDAFEGFVTKPSDKVFIPYETSTAFASLGSIKELLLPTKDEVSRQF
;
A
#
# COMPACT_ATOMS: atom_id res chain seq x y z
N MET A 1 32.56 -44.61 -60.83
CA MET A 1 34.00 -44.92 -60.95
C MET A 1 34.37 -44.59 -62.38
N LEU A 2 35.06 -43.45 -62.59
CA LEU A 2 35.39 -42.93 -63.94
C LEU A 2 36.82 -43.32 -64.36
N ASP A 3 37.70 -43.57 -63.40
CA ASP A 3 39.11 -43.97 -63.61
C ASP A 3 39.22 -45.33 -64.33
N ASP A 4 38.41 -46.31 -63.93
CA ASP A 4 38.36 -47.65 -64.56
C ASP A 4 38.01 -47.62 -66.06
N ALA A 5 37.30 -46.57 -66.52
CA ALA A 5 36.91 -46.42 -67.92
C ALA A 5 38.01 -45.73 -68.75
N SER A 6 38.84 -44.88 -68.15
CA SER A 6 39.91 -44.14 -68.83
C SER A 6 41.23 -44.92 -68.95
N ASP A 7 41.46 -45.92 -68.10
CA ASP A 7 42.67 -46.75 -68.10
C ASP A 7 42.88 -47.50 -69.43
N LYS A 8 41.81 -47.93 -70.10
CA LYS A 8 41.89 -48.61 -71.42
C LYS A 8 42.45 -47.72 -72.54
N TRP A 9 42.47 -46.41 -72.34
CA TRP A 9 42.92 -45.40 -73.31
C TRP A 9 44.19 -44.67 -72.86
N GLY A 10 44.84 -45.12 -71.78
CA GLY A 10 46.12 -44.58 -71.30
C GLY A 10 46.05 -43.17 -70.70
N ALA A 11 44.86 -42.68 -70.34
CA ALA A 11 44.67 -41.35 -69.75
C ALA A 11 44.35 -41.45 -68.25
N LYS A 12 45.14 -40.78 -67.40
CA LYS A 12 44.97 -40.73 -65.94
C LYS A 12 44.12 -39.53 -65.52
N VAL A 13 43.00 -39.76 -64.83
CA VAL A 13 42.08 -38.69 -64.39
C VAL A 13 42.52 -38.14 -63.03
N ASN A 14 43.03 -36.91 -63.01
CA ASN A 14 43.57 -36.31 -61.76
C ASN A 14 42.53 -35.60 -60.89
N ARG A 15 41.50 -34.97 -61.48
CA ARG A 15 40.44 -34.26 -60.75
C ARG A 15 39.18 -34.13 -61.61
N VAL A 16 38.02 -34.40 -61.02
CA VAL A 16 36.72 -34.12 -61.63
C VAL A 16 36.13 -32.92 -60.91
N GLU A 17 35.94 -31.83 -61.63
CA GLU A 17 35.20 -30.67 -61.14
C GLU A 17 33.88 -30.56 -61.87
N ILE A 18 32.81 -30.31 -61.12
CA ILE A 18 31.51 -30.01 -61.69
C ILE A 18 31.57 -28.59 -62.23
N LYS A 19 31.47 -28.43 -63.56
CA LYS A 19 31.24 -27.11 -64.16
C LYS A 19 29.81 -26.66 -63.86
N ASN A 20 29.62 -25.35 -63.70
CA ASN A 20 28.34 -24.72 -63.41
C ASN A 20 27.20 -25.29 -64.26
N ILE A 21 26.26 -25.97 -63.61
CA ILE A 21 25.01 -26.42 -64.22
C ILE A 21 24.03 -25.25 -64.07
N THR A 22 23.70 -24.60 -65.19
CA THR A 22 22.68 -23.55 -65.17
C THR A 22 21.34 -24.21 -65.45
N PRO A 23 20.44 -24.32 -64.46
CA PRO A 23 19.12 -24.90 -64.70
C PRO A 23 18.35 -24.05 -65.73
N PRO A 24 17.46 -24.64 -66.53
CA PRO A 24 16.65 -23.88 -67.49
C PRO A 24 15.80 -22.83 -66.77
N ARG A 25 15.55 -21.71 -67.45
CA ARG A 25 14.93 -20.49 -66.88
C ARG A 25 13.57 -20.75 -66.22
N GLU A 26 12.79 -21.68 -66.74
CA GLU A 26 11.48 -22.06 -66.18
C GLU A 26 11.61 -22.67 -64.78
N ILE A 27 12.62 -23.52 -64.56
CA ILE A 27 12.88 -24.12 -63.25
C ILE A 27 13.35 -23.07 -62.24
N GLN A 28 14.19 -22.13 -62.67
CA GLN A 28 14.63 -21.02 -61.81
C GLN A 28 13.45 -20.18 -61.32
N LEU A 29 12.52 -19.82 -62.22
CA LEU A 29 11.33 -19.04 -61.87
C LEU A 29 10.38 -19.81 -60.95
N ALA A 30 10.21 -21.12 -61.16
CA ALA A 30 9.40 -21.96 -60.28
C ALA A 30 10.03 -22.08 -58.88
N MET A 31 11.34 -22.26 -58.80
CA MET A 31 12.09 -22.30 -57.54
C MET A 31 12.03 -20.96 -56.81
N GLU A 32 12.17 -19.83 -57.51
CA GLU A 32 12.09 -18.50 -56.93
C GLU A 32 10.71 -18.24 -56.30
N LYS A 33 9.62 -18.58 -57.02
CA LYS A 33 8.26 -18.48 -56.49
C LYS A 33 8.05 -19.39 -55.27
N GLN A 34 8.56 -20.62 -55.30
CA GLN A 34 8.46 -21.54 -54.17
C GLN A 34 9.25 -21.03 -52.96
N MET A 35 10.47 -20.54 -53.17
CA MET A 35 11.31 -19.98 -52.12
C MET A 35 10.68 -18.72 -51.51
N GLN A 36 10.05 -17.88 -52.33
CA GLN A 36 9.32 -16.72 -51.84
C GLN A 36 8.13 -17.14 -50.98
N ALA A 37 7.31 -18.07 -51.44
CA ALA A 37 6.17 -18.59 -50.67
C ALA A 37 6.61 -19.23 -49.34
N GLU A 38 7.70 -20.00 -49.34
CA GLU A 38 8.25 -20.61 -48.12
C GLU A 38 8.81 -19.55 -47.16
N ARG A 39 9.47 -18.50 -47.68
CA ARG A 39 9.95 -17.37 -46.86
C ARG A 39 8.80 -16.60 -46.24
N GLU A 40 7.76 -16.29 -47.02
CA GLU A 40 6.56 -15.61 -46.52
C GLU A 40 5.86 -16.44 -45.45
N ARG A 41 5.71 -17.75 -45.67
CA ARG A 41 5.16 -18.67 -44.67
C ARG A 41 5.99 -18.67 -43.39
N ARG A 42 7.31 -18.79 -43.49
CA ARG A 42 8.21 -18.76 -42.32
C ARG A 42 8.16 -17.44 -41.58
N ALA A 43 8.12 -16.32 -42.31
CA ALA A 43 8.01 -14.99 -41.71
C ALA A 43 6.70 -14.85 -40.92
N GLN A 44 5.57 -15.31 -41.48
CA GLN A 44 4.28 -15.29 -40.79
C GLN A 44 4.27 -16.14 -39.52
N ILE A 45 4.82 -17.37 -39.57
CA ILE A 45 4.93 -18.24 -38.40
C ILE A 45 5.78 -17.58 -37.32
N LEU A 46 6.96 -17.08 -37.69
CA LEU A 46 7.88 -16.44 -36.75
C LEU A 46 7.25 -15.20 -36.09
N SER A 47 6.53 -14.38 -36.87
CA SER A 47 5.80 -13.23 -36.33
C SER A 47 4.73 -13.66 -35.34
N ALA A 48 3.93 -14.68 -35.69
CA ALA A 48 2.87 -15.18 -34.80
C ALA A 48 3.42 -15.79 -33.51
N GLU A 49 4.56 -16.48 -33.58
CA GLU A 49 5.27 -17.02 -32.41
C GLU A 49 5.85 -15.89 -31.54
N GLY A 50 6.42 -14.86 -32.16
CA GLY A 50 6.89 -13.66 -31.47
C GLY A 50 5.77 -12.95 -30.72
N ASP A 51 4.63 -12.74 -31.39
CA ASP A 51 3.44 -12.12 -30.79
C ASP A 51 2.87 -12.95 -29.65
N LYS A 52 2.79 -14.28 -29.82
CA LYS A 52 2.33 -15.19 -28.76
C LYS A 52 3.25 -15.10 -27.55
N THR A 53 4.56 -15.18 -27.76
CA THR A 53 5.55 -15.14 -26.69
C THR A 53 5.51 -13.81 -25.96
N SER A 54 5.45 -12.69 -26.70
CA SER A 54 5.33 -11.35 -26.13
C SER A 54 4.07 -11.21 -25.27
N ARG A 55 2.91 -11.69 -25.74
CA ARG A 55 1.66 -11.65 -24.96
C ARG A 55 1.74 -12.50 -23.68
N ILE A 56 2.35 -13.67 -23.75
CA ILE A 56 2.53 -14.54 -22.58
C ILE A 56 3.44 -13.85 -21.56
N THR A 57 4.62 -13.41 -21.96
CA THR A 57 5.58 -12.74 -21.06
C THR A 57 4.97 -11.48 -20.43
N ARG A 58 4.22 -10.69 -21.21
CA ARG A 58 3.51 -9.53 -20.68
C ARG A 58 2.45 -9.93 -19.66
N SER A 59 1.61 -10.91 -19.97
CA SER A 59 0.57 -11.39 -19.05
C SER A 59 1.15 -11.98 -17.77
N GLU A 60 2.29 -12.67 -17.85
CA GLU A 60 3.01 -13.20 -16.70
C GLU A 60 3.58 -12.07 -15.84
N GLY A 61 4.20 -11.07 -16.47
CA GLY A 61 4.69 -9.88 -15.77
C GLY A 61 3.58 -9.11 -15.07
N GLU A 62 2.45 -8.87 -15.75
CA GLU A 62 1.27 -8.21 -15.16
C GLU A 62 0.71 -9.02 -13.97
N LYS A 63 0.62 -10.35 -14.09
CA LYS A 63 0.20 -11.22 -12.99
C LYS A 63 1.14 -11.12 -11.79
N GLU A 64 2.45 -11.20 -12.03
CA GLU A 64 3.45 -11.12 -10.97
C GLU A 64 3.45 -9.76 -10.29
N GLU A 65 3.35 -8.67 -11.06
CA GLU A 65 3.19 -7.32 -10.55
C GLU A 65 1.96 -7.20 -9.62
N GLN A 66 0.80 -7.69 -10.06
CA GLN A 66 -0.42 -7.64 -9.24
C GLN A 66 -0.28 -8.43 -7.94
N ILE A 67 0.37 -9.60 -7.97
CA ILE A 67 0.65 -10.38 -6.76
C ILE A 67 1.58 -9.61 -5.82
N ASN A 68 2.64 -9.00 -6.36
CA ASN A 68 3.60 -8.24 -5.57
C ASN A 68 2.95 -7.01 -4.94
N LEU A 69 2.10 -6.29 -5.68
CA LEU A 69 1.33 -5.16 -5.14
C LEU A 69 0.37 -5.59 -4.04
N ALA A 70 -0.36 -6.71 -4.23
CA ALA A 70 -1.26 -7.24 -3.21
C ALA A 70 -0.52 -7.64 -1.93
N ASN A 71 0.64 -8.31 -2.07
CA ASN A 71 1.49 -8.68 -0.95
C ASN A 71 2.05 -7.45 -0.22
N ALA A 72 2.52 -6.45 -0.97
CA ALA A 72 3.00 -5.19 -0.41
C ALA A 72 1.90 -4.45 0.36
N ALA A 73 0.69 -4.36 -0.21
CA ALA A 73 -0.46 -3.72 0.45
C ALA A 73 -0.86 -4.43 1.74
N LYS A 74 -0.88 -5.77 1.72
CA LYS A 74 -1.12 -6.59 2.92
C LYS A 74 -0.05 -6.34 3.99
N GLN A 75 1.22 -6.42 3.62
CA GLN A 75 2.33 -6.21 4.55
C GLN A 75 2.33 -4.80 5.14
N SER A 76 2.09 -3.79 4.30
CA SER A 76 1.98 -2.40 4.74
C SER A 76 0.84 -2.22 5.75
N SER A 77 -0.31 -2.83 5.51
CA SER A 77 -1.46 -2.76 6.42
C SER A 77 -1.17 -3.43 7.77
N ILE A 78 -0.48 -4.58 7.76
CA ILE A 78 -0.05 -5.28 8.98
C ILE A 78 0.91 -4.40 9.78
N LEU A 79 1.98 -3.90 9.14
CA LEU A 79 2.97 -3.06 9.81
C LEU A 79 2.35 -1.79 10.40
N LYS A 80 1.38 -1.20 9.69
CA LYS A 80 0.64 -0.04 10.20
C LYS A 80 -0.17 -0.41 11.45
N ALA A 81 -0.94 -1.49 11.40
CA ALA A 81 -1.73 -1.95 12.54
C ALA A 81 -0.86 -2.33 13.75
N GLU A 82 0.30 -2.97 13.51
CA GLU A 82 1.29 -3.29 14.55
C GLU A 82 1.88 -2.02 15.17
N GLY A 83 2.25 -1.04 14.34
CA GLY A 83 2.76 0.24 14.82
C GLY A 83 1.73 1.02 15.66
N GLU A 84 0.46 1.03 15.24
CA GLU A 84 -0.63 1.64 15.99
C GLU A 84 -0.88 0.92 17.33
N ALA A 85 -0.92 -0.41 17.32
CA ALA A 85 -1.09 -1.22 18.53
C ALA A 85 0.06 -1.00 19.51
N GLU A 86 1.29 -0.96 19.01
CA GLU A 86 2.47 -0.73 19.84
C GLU A 86 2.48 0.68 20.43
N ALA A 87 2.11 1.70 19.66
CA ALA A 87 1.96 3.06 20.16
C ALA A 87 0.92 3.14 21.30
N ILE A 88 -0.25 2.52 21.13
CA ILE A 88 -1.29 2.45 22.17
C ILE A 88 -0.75 1.74 23.42
N ARG A 89 -0.04 0.62 23.23
CA ARG A 89 0.57 -0.15 24.32
C ARG A 89 1.57 0.70 25.10
N MET A 90 2.45 1.43 24.41
CA MET A 90 3.43 2.31 25.04
C MET A 90 2.75 3.43 25.85
N VAL A 91 1.70 4.05 25.30
CA VAL A 91 0.93 5.08 26.03
C VAL A 91 0.25 4.48 27.26
N ALA A 92 -0.34 3.29 27.16
CA ALA A 92 -0.98 2.63 28.30
C ALA A 92 0.04 2.27 29.40
N ILE A 93 1.22 1.77 29.03
CA ILE A 93 2.31 1.49 29.98
C ILE A 93 2.79 2.78 30.65
N ALA A 94 2.99 3.85 29.89
CA ALA A 94 3.40 5.14 30.42
C ALA A 94 2.39 5.70 31.43
N LYS A 95 1.09 5.66 31.09
CA LYS A 95 0.00 6.04 32.00
C LYS A 95 0.00 5.17 33.25
N GLY A 96 0.11 3.85 33.10
CA GLY A 96 0.17 2.92 34.24
C GLY A 96 1.34 3.21 35.19
N ARG A 97 2.53 3.52 34.64
CA ARG A 97 3.69 3.93 35.45
C ARG A 97 3.45 5.23 36.19
N ALA A 98 2.92 6.25 35.51
CA ALA A 98 2.58 7.52 36.16
C ALA A 98 1.61 7.33 37.33
N ILE A 99 0.60 6.47 37.18
CA ILE A 99 -0.34 6.14 38.25
C ILE A 99 0.37 5.46 39.44
N GLN A 100 1.29 4.53 39.17
CA GLN A 100 2.07 3.87 40.23
C GLN A 100 2.96 4.87 40.98
N GLU A 101 3.61 5.80 40.29
CA GLU A 101 4.40 6.86 40.91
C GLU A 101 3.54 7.80 41.77
N ILE A 102 2.36 8.17 41.30
CA ILE A 102 1.42 8.99 42.11
C ILE A 102 0.97 8.21 43.35
N LYS A 103 0.69 6.90 43.21
CA LYS A 103 0.29 6.04 44.32
C LYS A 103 1.37 5.94 45.40
N THR A 104 2.64 5.86 45.03
CA THR A 104 3.75 5.79 46.01
C THR A 104 3.96 7.11 46.75
N VAL A 105 3.63 8.26 46.13
CA VAL A 105 3.73 9.58 46.76
C VAL A 105 2.54 9.90 47.65
N LEU A 106 1.31 9.54 47.26
CA LEU A 106 0.10 9.92 47.99
C LEU A 106 -0.27 8.99 49.15
N ASN A 107 0.30 7.78 49.26
CA ASN A 107 0.00 6.75 50.29
C ASN A 107 -1.48 6.33 50.43
N ASP A 108 -2.41 6.95 49.70
CA ASP A 108 -3.84 6.65 49.71
C ASP A 108 -4.34 6.46 48.26
N SER A 109 -4.77 5.23 47.95
CA SER A 109 -5.19 4.83 46.60
C SER A 109 -6.48 5.52 46.14
N GLU A 110 -7.35 5.91 47.07
CA GLU A 110 -8.63 6.54 46.72
C GLU A 110 -8.43 7.96 46.21
N LEU A 111 -7.49 8.69 46.82
CA LEU A 111 -7.22 10.08 46.49
C LEU A 111 -6.49 10.20 45.15
N ALA A 112 -5.56 9.28 44.86
CA ALA A 112 -4.91 9.18 43.55
C ALA A 112 -5.91 8.86 42.43
N ALA A 113 -6.82 7.90 42.64
CA ALA A 113 -7.86 7.57 41.66
C ALA A 113 -8.81 8.75 41.41
N LYS A 114 -9.25 9.45 42.46
CA LYS A 114 -10.08 10.67 42.32
C LYS A 114 -9.36 11.75 41.53
N PHE A 115 -8.10 12.05 41.86
CA PHE A 115 -7.32 13.08 41.16
C PHE A 115 -7.17 12.76 39.66
N LEU A 116 -6.95 11.49 39.30
CA LEU A 116 -6.83 11.05 37.90
C LEU A 116 -8.16 11.13 37.13
N ILE A 117 -9.28 10.77 37.75
CA ILE A 117 -10.61 10.92 37.16
C ILE A 117 -10.90 12.40 36.94
N THR A 118 -10.61 13.25 37.93
CA THR A 118 -10.78 14.70 37.83
C THR A 118 -9.90 15.29 36.73
N GLN A 119 -8.63 14.90 36.63
CA GLN A 119 -7.75 15.36 35.55
C GLN A 119 -8.24 14.89 34.17
N SER A 120 -8.62 13.63 34.03
CA SER A 120 -9.15 13.09 32.77
C SER A 120 -10.46 13.78 32.36
N TYR A 121 -11.29 14.15 33.34
CA TYR A 121 -12.52 14.91 33.11
C TYR A 121 -12.21 16.34 32.63
N ILE A 122 -11.23 17.02 33.23
CA ILE A 122 -10.78 18.36 32.81
C ILE A 122 -10.19 18.31 31.40
N ASP A 123 -9.29 17.36 31.11
CA ASP A 123 -8.68 17.21 29.79
C ASP A 123 -9.73 16.88 28.71
N ALA A 124 -10.70 15.99 29.02
CA ALA A 124 -11.80 15.67 28.12
C ALA A 124 -12.74 16.87 27.89
N PHE A 125 -12.95 17.69 28.93
CA PHE A 125 -13.73 18.91 28.85
C PHE A 125 -13.01 19.98 28.02
N GLU A 126 -11.71 20.16 28.17
CA GLU A 126 -10.90 21.07 27.36
C GLU A 126 -10.89 20.66 25.88
N GLY A 127 -10.74 19.36 25.59
CA GLY A 127 -10.84 18.80 24.23
C GLY A 127 -12.22 18.94 23.59
N PHE A 128 -13.28 19.12 24.39
CA PHE A 128 -14.64 19.37 23.93
C PHE A 128 -14.89 20.87 23.67
N VAL A 129 -14.36 21.75 24.54
CA VAL A 129 -14.50 23.22 24.43
C VAL A 129 -13.63 23.81 23.31
N THR A 130 -12.50 23.18 22.99
CA THR A 130 -11.57 23.65 21.93
C THR A 130 -12.00 23.31 20.51
N LYS A 131 -13.04 22.47 20.32
CA LYS A 131 -13.61 22.18 18.99
C LYS A 131 -14.69 23.22 18.65
N PRO A 132 -14.54 24.01 17.58
CA PRO A 132 -15.42 25.15 17.30
C PRO A 132 -16.82 24.80 16.76
N SER A 133 -17.29 23.54 16.81
CA SER A 133 -18.52 23.11 16.11
C SER A 133 -19.52 22.23 16.87
N ASP A 134 -19.21 21.73 18.08
CA ASP A 134 -20.09 20.74 18.72
C ASP A 134 -21.06 21.41 19.70
N LYS A 135 -22.35 21.34 19.35
CA LYS A 135 -23.46 21.94 20.09
C LYS A 135 -23.40 21.55 21.57
N VAL A 136 -23.29 22.56 22.43
CA VAL A 136 -23.18 22.45 23.88
C VAL A 136 -24.42 21.74 24.45
N PHE A 137 -24.29 20.46 24.80
CA PHE A 137 -25.28 19.75 25.58
C PHE A 137 -24.93 19.92 27.05
N ILE A 138 -25.57 20.89 27.71
CA ILE A 138 -25.44 21.10 29.15
C ILE A 138 -26.34 20.05 29.83
N PRO A 139 -25.79 19.05 30.55
CA PRO A 139 -26.60 18.11 31.31
C PRO A 139 -27.44 18.90 32.32
N TYR A 140 -28.73 18.59 32.44
CA TYR A 140 -29.65 19.26 33.37
C TYR A 140 -29.09 19.33 34.82
N GLU A 141 -28.23 18.39 35.21
CA GLU A 141 -27.56 18.36 36.51
C GLU A 141 -26.54 19.49 36.73
N THR A 142 -25.94 20.03 35.65
CA THR A 142 -25.02 21.17 35.77
C THR A 142 -25.77 22.48 35.99
N SER A 143 -27.01 22.64 35.51
CA SER A 143 -27.85 23.81 35.84
C SER A 143 -28.15 23.88 37.34
N THR A 144 -28.38 22.74 37.99
CA THR A 144 -28.56 22.67 39.45
C THR A 144 -27.26 22.91 40.21
N ALA A 145 -26.11 22.46 39.69
CA ALA A 145 -24.80 22.72 40.30
C ALA A 145 -24.38 24.21 40.16
N PHE A 146 -24.68 24.86 39.04
CA PHE A 146 -24.43 26.29 38.86
C PHE A 146 -25.41 27.15 39.67
N ALA A 147 -26.67 26.73 39.80
CA ALA A 147 -27.64 27.39 40.68
C ALA A 147 -27.24 27.28 42.16
N SER A 148 -26.71 26.12 42.60
CA SER A 148 -26.22 25.96 43.97
C SER A 148 -24.95 26.76 44.25
N LEU A 149 -24.06 26.92 43.26
CA LEU A 149 -22.92 27.84 43.38
C LEU A 149 -23.35 29.30 43.49
N GLY A 150 -24.40 29.71 42.76
CA GLY A 150 -24.99 31.04 42.86
C GLY A 150 -25.64 31.31 44.21
N SER A 151 -26.44 30.36 44.72
CA SER A 151 -27.10 30.48 46.03
C SER A 151 -26.12 30.38 47.20
N ILE A 152 -25.05 29.59 47.08
CA ILE A 152 -23.97 29.57 48.07
C ILE A 152 -23.22 30.90 48.06
N LYS A 153 -23.00 31.51 46.89
CA LYS A 153 -22.40 32.86 46.79
C LYS A 153 -23.32 33.93 47.39
N GLU A 154 -24.63 33.83 47.20
CA GLU A 154 -25.63 34.77 47.75
C GLU A 154 -25.88 34.55 49.25
N LEU A 155 -25.68 33.32 49.75
CA LEU A 155 -25.71 32.99 51.17
C LEU A 155 -24.41 33.37 51.89
N LEU A 156 -23.27 33.32 51.20
CA LEU A 156 -21.94 33.70 51.73
C LEU A 156 -21.65 35.20 51.62
N LEU A 157 -22.28 35.92 50.69
CA LEU A 157 -22.19 37.37 50.59
C LEU A 157 -23.51 37.98 51.13
N PRO A 158 -23.56 38.40 52.40
CA PRO A 158 -24.73 39.13 52.88
C PRO A 158 -24.89 40.40 52.04
N THR A 159 -26.04 40.52 51.37
CA THR A 159 -26.44 41.69 50.60
C THR A 159 -26.38 42.94 51.47
N LYS A 160 -25.41 43.80 51.17
CA LYS A 160 -25.28 45.12 51.76
C LYS A 160 -26.14 46.11 50.95
N ASP A 161 -27.11 46.67 51.66
CA ASP A 161 -27.71 48.00 51.51
C ASP A 161 -28.58 48.29 50.27
N GLU A 162 -29.90 48.30 50.49
CA GLU A 162 -30.78 49.37 49.97
C GLU A 162 -31.77 49.83 51.05
N VAL A 163 -31.38 50.86 51.82
CA VAL A 163 -32.31 51.78 52.49
C VAL A 163 -31.80 53.21 52.30
N SER A 164 -32.75 54.11 52.04
CA SER A 164 -32.71 55.57 51.91
C SER A 164 -32.47 56.10 50.49
N ARG A 165 -33.38 56.90 49.93
CA ARG A 165 -33.96 58.10 50.55
C ARG A 165 -35.43 58.34 50.23
N GLN A 166 -36.15 58.84 51.24
CA GLN A 166 -37.39 59.60 51.12
C GLN A 166 -37.20 60.77 50.15
N PHE A 167 -38.10 60.90 49.18
CA PHE A 167 -39.02 62.03 48.99
C PHE A 167 -40.23 61.54 48.19
#